data_AF-A0A5K1BHH7-F1
#
_entry.id   AF-A0A5K1BHH7-F1
#
_cell.length_a   1.000
_cell.length_b   1.000
_cell.length_c   1.000
_cell.angle_alpha   90.00
_cell.angle_beta   90.00
_cell.angle_gamma   90.00
#
_symmetry.space_group_name_H-M   'P 1'
#
loop_
_entity.id
_entity.type
_entity.pdbx_description
1 polymer ?
#
loop_
_entity_poly.entity_id
_entity_poly.type
_entity_poly.pdbx_seq_one_letter_code
_entity_poly.pdbx_strand_id
1 'polypeptide(L)' 'GFLDEQFTQLQQLQDESNPNFVGEVVGLFFEDSERLLNDMDMVL' A
#
# COMPACT_ATOMS: atom_id res chain seq x y z
N GLY A 1 12.94 -7.31 7.34
CA GLY A 1 12.51 -8.10 6.17
C GLY A 1 12.05 -7.13 5.10
N PHE A 2 11.22 -7.56 4.15
CA PHE A 2 10.61 -6.65 3.16
C PHE A 2 9.57 -5.70 3.77
N LEU A 3 8.97 -6.09 4.90
CA LEU A 3 8.04 -5.29 5.67
C LEU A 3 8.69 -4.92 7.01
N ASP A 4 8.33 -3.73 7.51
CA ASP A 4 8.78 -3.19 8.79
C ASP A 4 7.60 -2.92 9.74
N GLU A 5 7.87 -2.21 10.83
CA GLU A 5 6.90 -1.90 11.87
C GLU A 5 5.68 -1.12 11.35
N GLN A 6 5.83 -0.33 10.29
CA GLN A 6 4.73 0.43 9.72
C GLN A 6 3.62 -0.49 9.18
N PHE A 7 3.97 -1.61 8.55
CA PHE A 7 2.98 -2.58 8.09
C PHE A 7 2.23 -3.24 9.27
N THR A 8 2.88 -3.36 10.42
CA THR A 8 2.22 -3.83 11.65
C THR A 8 1.24 -2.78 12.18
N GLN A 9 1.59 -1.50 12.10
CA GLN A 9 0.69 -0.40 12.48
C GLN A 9 -0.55 -0.34 11.57
N LEU A 10 -0.41 -0.60 10.27
CA LEU A 10 -1.57 -0.70 9.37
C LEU A 10 -2.51 -1.85 9.77
N GLN A 11 -1.98 -3.00 10.18
CA GLN A 11 -2.81 -4.11 10.69
C GLN A 11 -3.53 -3.75 11.99
N GLN A 12 -2.95 -2.93 12.85
CA GLN A 12 -3.59 -2.47 14.10
C GLN A 12 -4.76 -1.52 13.87
N LEU A 13 -4.81 -0.85 12.70
CA LEU A 13 -5.90 0.02 12.31
C LEU A 13 -7.07 -0.73 11.66
N GLN A 14 -6.89 -2.02 11.35
CA GLN A 14 -7.95 -2.87 10.83
C GLN A 14 -8.73 -3.52 11.97
N ASP A 15 -10.05 -3.39 11.93
CA ASP A 15 -10.96 -3.97 12.92
C ASP A 15 -12.28 -4.44 12.28
N GLU A 16 -13.23 -4.88 13.10
CA GLU A 16 -14.54 -5.37 12.63
C GLU A 16 -15.38 -4.30 11.91
N SER A 17 -15.15 -3.02 12.21
CA SER A 17 -15.83 -1.90 11.56
C SER A 17 -15.21 -1.52 10.21
N ASN A 18 -13.93 -1.83 10.02
CA ASN A 18 -13.21 -1.63 8.76
C ASN A 18 -12.34 -2.85 8.40
N PRO A 19 -12.94 -3.98 8.00
CA PRO A 19 -12.23 -5.25 7.83
C PRO A 19 -11.30 -5.30 6.61
N ASN A 20 -11.40 -4.34 5.69
CA ASN A 20 -10.64 -4.32 4.44
C ASN A 20 -9.51 -3.29 4.43
N PHE A 21 -9.31 -2.55 5.52
CA PHE A 21 -8.40 -1.42 5.59
C PHE A 21 -7.01 -1.71 5.01
N VAL A 22 -6.35 -2.79 5.45
CA VAL A 22 -5.00 -3.12 4.95
C VAL A 22 -5.02 -3.45 3.46
N GLY A 23 -6.04 -4.17 3.00
CA GLY A 23 -6.21 -4.51 1.58
C GLY A 23 -6.39 -3.27 0.71
N GLU A 24 -7.20 -2.30 1.16
CA GLU A 24 -7.43 -1.04 0.46
C GLU A 24 -6.16 -0.18 0.40
N VAL A 25 -5.43 -0.04 1.52
CA VAL A 25 -4.18 0.73 1.56
C VAL A 25 -3.12 0.11 0.64
N VAL A 26 -2.97 -1.21 0.69
CA VAL A 26 -2.00 -1.94 -0.15
C VAL A 26 -2.39 -1.88 -1.63
N GLY A 27 -3.69 -1.96 -1.95
CA GLY A 27 -4.20 -1.78 -3.31
C GLY A 27 -3.84 -0.41 -3.87
N LEU A 28 -4.13 0.67 -3.13
CA LEU A 28 -3.78 2.04 -3.51
C LEU A 28 -2.27 2.22 -3.67
N PHE A 29 -1.46 1.63 -2.79
CA PHE A 29 -0.01 1.67 -2.88
C PHE A 29 0.50 1.05 -4.20
N PHE A 30 -0.04 -0.10 -4.60
CA PHE A 30 0.38 -0.75 -5.84
C PHE A 30 -0.08 0.00 -7.08
N GLU A 31 -1.32 0.51 -7.10
CA GLU A 31 -1.82 1.33 -8.21
C GLU A 31 -0.97 2.60 -8.41
N ASP A 32 -0.65 3.31 -7.32
CA ASP A 32 0.17 4.52 -7.42
C ASP A 32 1.64 4.20 -7.76
N SER A 33 2.18 3.09 -7.24
CA SER A 33 3.53 2.64 -7.57
C SER A 33 3.65 2.26 -9.05
N GLU A 34 2.66 1.55 -9.62
CA GLU A 34 2.64 1.22 -11.05
C GLU A 34 2.60 2.49 -11.90
N ARG A 35 1.76 3.46 -11.54
CA ARG A 35 1.71 4.76 -12.23
C ARG A 35 3.05 5.50 -12.15
N LEU A 36 3.65 5.56 -10.96
CA LEU A 36 4.94 6.22 -10.75
C LEU A 36 6.06 5.56 -11.58
N LEU A 37 6.10 4.23 -11.62
CA LEU A 37 7.08 3.49 -12.42
C LEU A 37 6.90 3.77 -13.92
N ASN A 38 5.66 3.73 -14.42
CA ASN A 38 5.37 4.05 -15.82
C ASN A 38 5.74 5.51 -16.17
N ASP A 39 5.49 6.46 -15.27
CA ASP A 39 5.88 7.86 -15.45
C ASP A 39 7.41 8.01 -15.49
N MET A 40 8.15 7.26 -14.67
CA MET A 40 9.62 7.27 -14.68
C MET A 40 10.19 6.65 -15.96
N ASP A 41 9.61 5.56 -16.46
CA ASP A 41 10.01 4.93 -17.72
C ASP A 41 9.73 5.83 -18.93
N MET A 42 8.70 6.68 -18.88
CA MET A 42 8.42 7.67 -19.93
C MET A 42 9.43 8.84 -19.94
N VAL A 43 10.06 9.14 -18.79
CA VAL A 43 11.01 10.24 -18.64
C VAL A 43 12.43 9.85 -19.08
N LEU A 44 12.74 8.56 -19.17
CA LEU A 44 14.03 8.00 -19.59
C LEU A 44 14.10 7.74 -21.10
#